data_AF-A0A396GY05-F1
#
_entry.id   AF-A0A396GY05-F1
#
_cell.length_a   1.000
_cell.length_b   1.000
_cell.length_c   1.000
_cell.angle_alpha   90.00
_cell.angle_beta   90.00
_cell.angle_gamma   90.00
#
_symmetry.space_group_name_H-M   'P 1'
#
loop_
_entity.id
_entity.type
_entity.pdbx_description
1 polymer ?
#
loop_
_entity_poly.entity_id
_entity_poly.type
_entity_poly.pdbx_seq_one_letter_code
_entity_poly.pdbx_strand_id
1 'polypeptide(L)'
;MVYRWVGGKHTCVDLIGVSPLVGLGVGPFTVGQTALKAASSKVAKHEKACSDNQHAFIPFAFDTFDFLAPEAVDLLHRVQKVMHSNVMSPRSMNVVFTRIDFAIQKGLTAQLVVCLPSIQV
;
A
#
# COMPACT_ATOMS: atom_id res chain seq x y z
N MET A 1 7.25 -6.50 -6.10
CA MET A 1 8.63 -6.03 -6.31
C MET A 1 8.63 -5.01 -7.45
N VAL A 2 9.32 -3.88 -7.29
CA VAL A 2 9.50 -2.89 -8.36
C VAL A 2 10.94 -3.00 -8.86
N TYR A 3 11.12 -3.34 -10.12
CA TYR A 3 12.45 -3.56 -10.70
C TYR A 3 13.10 -2.22 -11.08
N ARG A 4 14.41 -2.11 -10.84
CA ARG A 4 15.23 -0.95 -11.24
C ARG A 4 14.64 0.38 -10.73
N TRP A 5 14.37 0.43 -9.42
CA TRP A 5 13.92 1.62 -8.70
C TRP A 5 15.06 2.65 -8.55
N VAL A 6 14.96 3.57 -7.58
CA VAL A 6 15.97 4.62 -7.36
C VAL A 6 17.37 4.01 -7.17
N GLY A 7 18.33 4.54 -7.94
CA GLY A 7 19.70 4.04 -7.96
C GLY A 7 19.87 2.68 -8.66
N GLY A 8 18.88 2.22 -9.43
CA GLY A 8 18.92 0.95 -10.15
C GLY A 8 18.66 -0.28 -9.28
N LYS A 9 18.45 -0.12 -7.96
CA LYS A 9 18.16 -1.21 -7.03
C LYS A 9 16.71 -1.71 -7.17
N HIS A 10 16.47 -2.99 -6.95
CA HIS A 10 15.09 -3.50 -6.86
C HIS A 10 14.48 -3.11 -5.51
N THR A 11 13.15 -3.05 -5.47
CA THR A 11 12.42 -2.65 -4.28
C THR A 11 11.39 -3.69 -3.89
N CYS A 12 11.45 -4.15 -2.65
CA CYS A 12 10.37 -4.84 -1.97
C CYS A 12 9.23 -3.84 -1.71
N VAL A 13 8.04 -4.14 -2.20
CA VAL A 13 6.83 -3.37 -1.87
C VAL A 13 5.87 -4.33 -1.21
N ASP A 14 5.49 -4.01 0.01
CA ASP A 14 4.51 -4.77 0.78
C ASP A 14 3.22 -3.97 0.85
N LEU A 15 2.14 -4.55 0.33
CA LEU A 15 0.81 -3.92 0.29
C LEU A 15 0.00 -4.36 1.51
N ILE A 16 -0.50 -3.40 2.28
CA ILE A 16 -1.35 -3.65 3.44
C ILE A 16 -2.52 -2.67 3.49
N GLY A 17 -3.73 -3.21 3.42
CA GLY A 17 -4.95 -2.49 3.80
C GLY A 17 -5.26 -2.79 5.26
N VAL A 18 -5.71 -1.79 6.03
CA VAL A 18 -6.14 -1.95 7.43
C VAL A 18 -7.51 -1.33 7.68
N SER A 19 -8.30 -1.93 8.56
CA SER A 19 -9.52 -1.34 9.08
C SER A 19 -9.27 -0.72 10.45
N PRO A 20 -9.50 0.59 10.65
CA PRO A 20 -9.42 1.22 11.96
C PRO A 20 -10.63 0.88 12.85
N LEU A 21 -11.65 0.20 12.31
CA LEU A 21 -12.87 -0.16 13.02
C LEU A 21 -12.78 -1.52 13.73
N VAL A 22 -11.92 -2.42 13.23
CA VAL A 22 -11.75 -3.76 13.81
C VAL A 22 -11.01 -3.66 15.14
N GLY A 23 -11.61 -4.22 16.20
CA GLY A 23 -10.98 -4.29 17.52
C GLY A 23 -10.94 -2.97 18.30
N LEU A 24 -11.61 -1.92 17.80
CA LEU A 24 -11.65 -0.60 18.42
C LEU A 24 -12.57 -0.53 19.66
N GLY A 25 -13.54 -1.45 19.77
CA GLY A 25 -14.58 -1.37 20.80
C GLY A 25 -15.43 -0.10 20.67
N VAL A 26 -15.75 0.54 21.79
CA VAL A 26 -16.47 1.83 21.85
C VAL A 26 -15.54 3.05 21.87
N GLY A 27 -14.23 2.85 21.66
CA GLY A 27 -13.25 3.94 21.62
C GLY A 27 -13.34 4.78 20.35
N PRO A 28 -12.86 6.04 20.37
CA PRO A 28 -12.70 6.84 19.15
C PRO A 28 -11.57 6.28 18.28
N PHE A 29 -11.70 6.39 16.96
CA PHE A 29 -10.59 6.16 16.03
C PHE A 29 -10.12 7.46 15.38
N THR A 30 -8.89 7.42 14.86
CA THR A 30 -8.33 8.48 14.04
C THR A 30 -7.98 7.87 12.68
N VAL A 31 -8.53 8.46 11.61
CA VAL A 31 -8.21 8.07 10.22
C VAL A 31 -6.70 8.14 10.00
N GLY A 32 -6.16 7.12 9.37
CA GLY A 32 -4.74 6.97 9.06
C GLY A 32 -3.86 6.43 10.18
N GLN A 33 -4.27 6.54 11.46
CA GLN A 33 -3.42 6.09 12.58
C GLN A 33 -3.07 4.60 12.50
N THR A 34 -4.05 3.76 12.15
CA THR A 34 -3.83 2.32 11.98
C THR A 34 -2.95 2.03 10.76
N ALA A 35 -3.10 2.78 9.67
CA ALA A 35 -2.27 2.62 8.47
C ALA A 35 -0.81 3.01 8.74
N LEU A 36 -0.57 4.12 9.44
CA LEU A 36 0.77 4.54 9.86
C LEU A 36 1.43 3.51 10.78
N LYS A 37 0.69 2.99 11.76
CA LYS A 37 1.17 1.92 12.64
C LYS A 37 1.50 0.65 11.86
N ALA A 38 0.66 0.29 10.89
CA ALA A 38 0.88 -0.87 10.02
C ALA A 38 2.13 -0.69 9.16
N ALA A 39 2.32 0.48 8.55
CA ALA A 39 3.53 0.82 7.78
C ALA A 39 4.80 0.64 8.63
N SER A 40 4.85 1.28 9.80
CA SER A 40 5.98 1.18 10.73
C SER A 40 6.24 -0.28 11.16
N SER A 41 5.18 -1.03 11.47
CA SER A 41 5.28 -2.45 11.83
C SER A 41 5.83 -3.31 10.69
N LYS A 42 5.50 -2.98 9.43
CA LYS A 42 6.00 -3.69 8.25
C LYS A 42 7.47 -3.39 7.99
N VAL A 43 7.91 -2.14 8.17
CA VAL A 43 9.33 -1.74 8.09
C VAL A 43 10.15 -2.54 9.10
N ALA A 44 9.75 -2.51 10.38
CA ALA A 44 10.47 -3.21 11.45
C ALA A 44 10.63 -4.72 11.19
N LYS A 45 9.68 -5.34 10.49
CA LYS A 45 9.70 -6.78 10.20
C LYS A 45 10.51 -7.15 8.96
N HIS A 46 10.47 -6.33 7.91
CA HIS A 46 10.92 -6.77 6.57
C HIS A 46 12.08 -5.94 6.00
N GLU A 47 12.34 -4.75 6.54
CA GLU A 47 13.38 -3.86 6.00
C GLU A 47 14.75 -4.53 5.99
N LYS A 48 15.15 -5.17 7.10
CA LYS A 48 16.44 -5.86 7.19
C LYS A 48 16.57 -6.95 6.13
N ALA A 49 15.57 -7.82 6.00
CA ALA A 49 15.59 -8.90 5.02
C ALA A 49 15.67 -8.38 3.58
N CYS A 50 15.00 -7.28 3.25
CA CYS A 50 15.11 -6.66 1.94
C CYS A 50 16.49 -6.02 1.72
N SER A 51 17.02 -5.32 2.72
CA SER A 51 18.34 -4.72 2.68
C SER A 51 19.47 -5.75 2.50
N ASP A 52 19.39 -6.87 3.23
CA ASP A 52 20.34 -8.00 3.12
C ASP A 52 20.36 -8.60 1.69
N ASN A 53 19.25 -8.49 0.96
CA ASN A 53 19.12 -8.87 -0.45
C ASN A 53 19.38 -7.70 -1.43
N GLN A 54 19.99 -6.62 -0.97
CA GLN A 54 20.28 -5.41 -1.77
C GLN A 54 19.03 -4.71 -2.34
N HIS A 55 17.88 -4.88 -1.69
CA HIS A 55 16.63 -4.25 -2.08
C HIS A 55 16.25 -3.12 -1.13
N ALA A 56 15.65 -2.06 -1.66
CA ALA A 56 14.95 -1.10 -0.82
C ALA A 56 13.62 -1.71 -0.35
N PHE A 57 13.08 -1.21 0.76
CA PHE A 57 11.76 -1.60 1.26
C PHE A 57 10.82 -0.39 1.24
N ILE A 58 9.58 -0.57 0.78
CA ILE A 58 8.51 0.43 0.84
C ILE A 58 7.26 -0.22 1.43
N PRO A 59 6.77 0.24 2.60
CA PRO A 59 5.45 -0.13 3.08
C PRO A 59 4.39 0.63 2.28
N PHE A 60 3.56 -0.08 1.52
CA PHE A 60 2.36 0.50 0.92
C PHE A 60 1.19 0.22 1.87
N ALA A 61 0.97 1.13 2.83
CA ALA A 61 -0.12 1.03 3.78
C ALA A 61 -1.27 1.99 3.45
N PHE A 62 -2.50 1.49 3.60
CA PHE A 62 -3.71 2.30 3.47
C PHE A 62 -4.80 1.81 4.41
N ASP A 63 -5.77 2.68 4.73
CA ASP A 63 -6.92 2.29 5.54
C ASP A 63 -8.24 2.26 4.75
N THR A 64 -9.30 1.81 5.42
CA THR A 64 -10.66 1.70 4.86
C THR A 64 -11.26 3.05 4.44
N PHE A 65 -10.74 4.17 4.95
CA PHE A 65 -11.23 5.52 4.67
C PHE A 65 -10.35 6.25 3.65
N ASP A 66 -9.75 5.50 2.73
CA ASP A 66 -8.89 5.98 1.65
C ASP A 66 -7.64 6.74 2.12
N PHE A 67 -7.25 6.63 3.39
CA PHE A 67 -5.97 7.18 3.83
C PHE A 67 -4.83 6.36 3.25
N LEU A 68 -3.84 7.04 2.67
CA LEU A 68 -2.58 6.46 2.23
C LEU A 68 -1.44 6.93 3.15
N ALA A 69 -0.61 6.01 3.61
CA ALA A 69 0.61 6.37 4.34
C ALA A 69 1.57 7.17 3.43
N PRO A 70 2.40 8.07 4.00
CA PRO A 70 3.31 8.93 3.22
C PRO A 70 4.18 8.15 2.23
N GLU A 71 4.69 6.98 2.62
CA GLU A 71 5.53 6.13 1.78
C GLU A 71 4.79 5.58 0.55
N ALA A 72 3.49 5.30 0.69
CA ALA A 72 2.63 4.89 -0.42
C ALA A 72 2.42 6.06 -1.39
N VAL A 73 2.16 7.26 -0.87
CA VAL A 73 2.00 8.48 -1.69
C VAL A 73 3.28 8.81 -2.45
N ASP A 74 4.44 8.74 -1.80
CA ASP A 74 5.74 8.96 -2.42
C ASP A 74 6.03 7.96 -3.56
N LEU A 75 5.65 6.69 -3.37
CA LEU A 75 5.73 5.68 -4.40
C LEU A 75 4.83 6.03 -5.59
N LEU A 76 3.58 6.44 -5.35
CA LEU A 76 2.64 6.82 -6.41
C LEU A 76 3.12 8.06 -7.19
N HIS A 77 3.63 9.09 -6.51
CA HIS A 77 4.21 10.26 -7.18
C HIS A 77 5.40 9.89 -8.06
N ARG A 78 6.24 8.95 -7.63
CA ARG A 78 7.35 8.46 -8.46
C ARG A 78 6.86 7.68 -9.66
N VAL A 79 5.85 6.80 -9.49
CA VAL A 79 5.21 6.10 -10.61
C VAL A 79 4.67 7.10 -11.62
N GLN A 80 3.95 8.12 -11.16
CA GLN A 80 3.44 9.20 -12.00
C GLN A 80 4.57 9.93 -12.74
N LYS A 81 5.67 10.28 -12.05
CA LYS A 81 6.83 10.93 -12.66
C LYS A 81 7.46 10.07 -13.75
N VAL A 82 7.61 8.76 -13.51
CA VAL A 82 8.13 7.81 -14.50
C VAL A 82 7.23 7.79 -15.74
N MET A 83 5.91 7.76 -15.54
CA MET A 83 4.94 7.76 -16.63
C MET A 83 5.01 9.05 -17.47
N HIS A 84 5.24 10.21 -16.83
CA HIS A 84 5.40 11.48 -17.54
C HIS A 84 6.78 11.66 -18.20
N SER A 85 7.83 11.06 -17.64
CA SER A 85 9.21 11.16 -18.18
C SER A 85 9.48 10.22 -19.36
N ASN A 86 8.65 9.19 -19.54
CA ASN A 86 8.75 8.24 -20.63
C ASN A 86 7.80 8.62 -21.77
N VAL A 87 8.06 8.12 -22.99
CA VAL A 87 7.12 8.18 -24.13
C VAL A 87 6.00 7.14 -23.93
N MET A 88 5.38 7.11 -22.75
CA MET A 88 4.23 6.25 -22.51
C MET A 88 2.98 6.89 -23.11
N SER A 89 2.18 6.11 -23.82
CA SER A 89 0.90 6.61 -24.32
C SER A 89 -0.05 6.91 -23.14
N PRO A 90 -0.98 7.87 -23.28
CA PRO A 90 -2.02 8.11 -22.26
C PRO A 90 -2.82 6.85 -21.90
N ARG A 91 -3.02 5.94 -22.88
CA ARG A 91 -3.70 4.66 -22.66
C ARG A 91 -2.90 3.73 -21.75
N SER A 92 -1.59 3.63 -21.97
CA SER A 92 -0.68 2.85 -21.12
C SER A 92 -0.64 3.42 -19.70
N MET A 93 -0.66 4.75 -19.59
CA MET A 93 -0.71 5.43 -18.28
C MET A 93 -1.97 5.03 -17.50
N ASN A 94 -3.13 5.10 -18.15
CA ASN A 94 -4.41 4.75 -17.55
C ASN A 94 -4.44 3.28 -17.05
N VAL A 95 -3.88 2.34 -17.82
CA VAL A 95 -3.80 0.93 -17.41
C VAL A 95 -3.04 0.73 -16.10
N VAL A 96 -1.96 1.50 -15.86
CA VAL A 96 -1.18 1.42 -14.62
C VAL A 96 -2.01 1.85 -13.41
N PHE A 97 -2.64 3.03 -13.48
CA PHE A 97 -3.48 3.51 -12.38
C PHE A 97 -4.71 2.63 -12.15
N THR A 98 -5.35 2.14 -13.22
CA THR A 98 -6.46 1.20 -13.10
C THR A 98 -6.06 -0.07 -12.32
N ARG A 99 -4.86 -0.59 -12.56
CA ARG A 99 -4.36 -1.77 -11.83
C ARG A 99 -4.04 -1.46 -10.37
N ILE A 100 -3.53 -0.26 -10.08
CA ILE A 100 -3.28 0.21 -8.72
C ILE A 100 -4.62 0.34 -7.97
N ASP A 101 -5.59 1.03 -8.57
CA ASP A 101 -6.92 1.22 -7.99
C ASP A 101 -7.61 -0.12 -7.73
N PHE A 102 -7.53 -1.06 -8.68
CA PHE A 102 -8.04 -2.41 -8.50
C PHE A 102 -7.39 -3.12 -7.31
N ALA A 103 -6.06 -3.01 -7.15
CA ALA A 103 -5.36 -3.64 -6.02
C ALA A 103 -5.79 -3.03 -4.67
N ILE A 104 -5.97 -1.71 -4.61
CA ILE A 104 -6.46 -1.00 -3.41
C ILE A 104 -7.88 -1.46 -3.10
N GLN A 105 -8.79 -1.42 -4.08
CA GLN A 105 -10.18 -1.86 -3.93
C GLN A 105 -10.28 -3.30 -3.46
N LYS A 106 -9.43 -4.20 -3.97
CA LYS A 106 -9.39 -5.60 -3.51
C LYS A 106 -8.94 -5.71 -2.06
N GLY A 107 -7.95 -4.93 -1.64
CA GLY A 107 -7.50 -4.89 -0.24
C GLY A 107 -8.55 -4.28 0.70
N LEU A 108 -9.25 -3.23 0.27
CA LEU A 108 -10.40 -2.66 0.99
C LEU A 108 -11.52 -3.69 1.15
N THR A 109 -11.87 -4.39 0.07
CA THR A 109 -12.90 -5.43 0.09
C THR A 109 -12.53 -6.55 1.06
N ALA A 110 -11.27 -7.01 1.04
CA ALA A 110 -10.81 -8.05 1.96
C ALA A 110 -10.94 -7.60 3.42
N GLN A 111 -10.59 -6.35 3.73
CA GLN A 111 -10.77 -5.76 5.07
C GLN A 111 -12.25 -5.73 5.48
N LEU A 112 -13.15 -5.26 4.60
CA LEU A 112 -14.58 -5.19 4.89
C LEU A 112 -15.21 -6.57 5.07
N VAL A 113 -14.83 -7.56 4.26
CA VAL A 113 -15.32 -8.94 4.39
C VAL A 113 -14.90 -9.56 5.72
N VAL A 114 -13.67 -9.32 6.17
CA VAL A 114 -13.19 -9.79 7.48
C VAL A 114 -13.97 -9.15 8.64
N CYS A 115 -14.55 -7.97 8.43
CA CYS A 115 -15.38 -7.29 9.44
C CYS A 115 -16.82 -7.83 9.51
N LEU A 116 -17.26 -8.64 8.54
CA LEU A 116 -18.61 -9.19 8.55
C LEU A 116 -18.70 -10.38 9.52
N PRO A 117 -19.74 -10.47 10.37
CA PRO A 117 -19.95 -11.64 11.19
C PRO A 117 -20.11 -12.88 10.31
N SER A 118 -19.43 -13.97 10.64
CA SER A 118 -19.62 -15.24 9.95
C SER A 118 -21.02 -15.75 10.25
N ILE A 119 -21.91 -15.71 9.26
CA ILE A 119 -23.20 -16.39 9.33
C ILE A 119 -22.91 -17.88 9.20
N GLN A 120 -22.88 -18.62 10.30
CA GLN A 120 -22.99 -20.08 10.25
C GLN A 120 -24.46 -20.40 9.92
N VAL A 121 -24.67 -20.96 8.72
CA VAL A 121 -25.93 -21.61 8.32
C VAL A 121 -25.91 -23.04 8.80
#